data_AF-A0A9D6YEP4-F1
#
_entry.id   AF-A0A9D6YEP4-F1
#
_cell.length_a   1.000
_cell.length_b   1.000
_cell.length_c   1.000
_cell.angle_alpha   90.00
_cell.angle_beta   90.00
_cell.angle_gamma   90.00
#
_symmetry.space_group_name_H-M   'P 1'
#
loop_
_entity.id
_entity.type
_entity.pdbx_description
1 polymer ?
#
loop_
_entity_poly.entity_id
_entity_poly.type
_entity_poly.pdbx_seq_one_letter_code
_entity_poly.pdbx_strand_id
1 'polypeptide(L)' 'MTPSTDQIGPARYPLKVQAIRSRGQQARLYVYFPLPLAAAIGLAPGELVEWELLERGELHLVRHQLPAPRARRPAALR' A
#
# COMPACT_ATOMS: atom_id res chain seq x y z
N MET A 1 -28.85 -0.20 6.14
CA MET A 1 -28.10 0.73 5.26
C MET A 1 -26.63 0.34 5.30
N THR A 2 -26.27 -0.67 4.52
CA THR A 2 -24.87 -1.10 4.36
C THR A 2 -24.21 -0.13 3.38
N PRO A 3 -23.09 0.53 3.73
CA PRO A 3 -22.39 1.34 2.75
C PRO A 3 -21.83 0.42 1.67
N SER A 4 -22.27 0.63 0.43
CA SER A 4 -21.70 -0.01 -0.75
C SER A 4 -20.24 0.40 -0.88
N THR A 5 -19.36 -0.59 -1.02
CA THR A 5 -17.90 -0.42 -1.14
C THR A 5 -17.47 0.41 -2.37
N ASP A 6 -18.39 0.72 -3.28
CA ASP A 6 -18.14 1.42 -4.55
C ASP A 6 -17.90 2.95 -4.45
N GLN A 7 -17.86 3.55 -3.25
CA GLN A 7 -17.73 5.02 -3.12
C GLN A 7 -16.56 5.49 -2.24
N ILE A 8 -15.43 4.77 -2.25
CA ILE A 8 -14.17 5.37 -1.78
C ILE A 8 -13.65 6.23 -2.93
N GLY A 9 -14.00 7.53 -2.95
CA GLY A 9 -13.32 8.49 -3.82
C GLY A 9 -11.81 8.44 -3.58
N PRO A 10 -10.95 8.84 -4.55
CA PRO A 10 -9.52 8.60 -4.47
C PRO A 10 -8.92 9.34 -3.26
N ALA A 11 -8.61 8.59 -2.20
CA ALA A 11 -7.95 9.13 -1.03
C ALA A 11 -6.51 9.50 -1.41
N ARG A 12 -6.21 10.81 -1.47
CA ARG A 12 -4.89 11.33 -1.84
C ARG A 12 -4.13 11.75 -0.59
N TYR A 13 -2.89 11.26 -0.47
CA TYR A 13 -2.00 11.56 0.65
C TYR A 13 -0.75 12.22 0.09
N PRO A 14 -0.66 13.56 0.04
CA PRO A 14 0.53 14.22 -0.45
C PRO A 14 1.70 13.97 0.51
N LEU A 15 2.81 13.47 -0.02
CA LEU A 15 4.00 13.13 0.76
C LEU A 15 5.18 14.00 0.33
N LYS A 16 6.07 14.29 1.28
CA LYS A 16 7.39 14.84 0.98
C LYS A 16 8.41 13.72 0.95
N VAL A 17 9.19 13.66 -0.11
CA VAL A 17 10.32 12.74 -0.21
C VAL A 17 11.36 13.11 0.85
N GLN A 18 11.74 12.14 1.65
CA GLN A 18 12.83 12.24 2.62
C GLN A 18 14.12 11.74 1.97
N ALA A 19 15.25 12.32 2.36
CA ALA A 19 16.55 11.90 1.91
C ALA A 19 17.43 11.55 3.11
N ILE A 20 17.94 10.33 3.15
CA ILE A 20 18.93 9.89 4.13
C ILE A 20 20.28 9.83 3.43
N ARG A 21 21.30 10.46 4.04
CA ARG A 21 22.64 10.58 3.48
C ARG A 21 23.65 9.96 4.43
N SER A 22 24.44 9.03 3.90
CA SER A 22 25.66 8.54 4.55
C SER A 22 26.87 9.18 3.89
N ARG A 23 27.95 9.37 4.65
CA ARG A 23 29.16 10.06 4.17
C ARG A 23 29.71 9.38 2.92
N GLY A 24 29.87 10.15 1.84
CA GLY A 24 30.42 9.67 0.57
C GLY A 24 29.47 8.80 -0.27
N GLN A 25 28.22 8.61 0.14
CA GLN A 25 27.24 7.83 -0.61
C GLN A 25 26.13 8.71 -1.19
N GLN A 26 25.54 8.25 -2.30
CA GLN A 26 24.35 8.86 -2.87
C GLN A 26 23.19 8.82 -1.85
N ALA A 27 22.38 9.89 -1.85
CA ALA A 27 21.21 9.96 -0.98
C ALA A 27 20.22 8.84 -1.32
N ARG A 28 19.75 8.15 -0.29
CA ARG A 28 18.64 7.22 -0.40
C ARG A 28 17.35 8.00 -0.16
N LEU A 29 16.43 7.91 -1.11
CA LEU A 29 15.15 8.60 -1.06
C LEU A 29 14.08 7.67 -0.49
N TYR A 30 13.27 8.20 0.43
CA TYR A 30 12.22 7.46 1.10
C TYR A 30 10.92 8.26 1.12
N VAL A 31 9.82 7.54 0.94
CA VAL A 31 8.47 8.01 1.29
C VAL A 31 7.87 6.97 2.24
N TYR A 32 7.14 7.43 3.26
CA TYR A 32 6.44 6.51 4.14
C TYR A 32 5.15 6.03 3.46
N PHE A 33 4.65 4.86 3.85
CA PHE A 33 3.34 4.37 3.39
C PHE A 33 2.25 4.85 4.35
N PRO A 34 1.26 5.66 3.90
CA PRO A 34 0.18 6.13 4.79
C PRO A 34 -0.60 4.96 5.41
N LEU A 35 -0.77 4.98 6.73
CA LEU A 35 -1.48 3.93 7.47
C LEU A 35 -2.90 3.64 6.93
N PRO A 36 -3.72 4.65 6.55
CA PRO A 36 -5.04 4.38 5.97
C PRO A 36 -4.99 3.61 4.65
N LEU A 37 -4.01 3.91 3.79
CA LEU A 37 -3.81 3.17 2.55
C LEU A 37 -3.36 1.74 2.85
N ALA A 38 -2.48 1.55 3.84
CA ALA A 38 -1.96 0.23 4.18
C ALA A 38 -3.10 -0.68 4.66
N ALA A 39 -3.97 -0.13 5.51
CA ALA A 39 -5.17 -0.80 5.98
C ALA A 39 -6.14 -1.11 4.83
N ALA A 40 -6.34 -0.17 3.89
CA ALA A 40 -7.27 -0.34 2.77
C ALA A 40 -6.89 -1.50 1.84
N ILE A 41 -5.58 -1.68 1.58
CA ILE A 41 -5.11 -2.79 0.73
C ILE A 41 -4.70 -4.04 1.53
N GLY A 42 -4.73 -3.96 2.86
CA GLY A 42 -4.28 -5.03 3.75
C GLY A 42 -2.78 -5.32 3.61
N LEU A 43 -1.95 -4.27 3.53
CA LEU A 43 -0.49 -4.37 3.53
C LEU A 43 0.02 -4.64 4.95
N ALA A 44 0.79 -5.71 5.14
CA ALA A 44 1.37 -6.11 6.40
C ALA A 44 2.90 -5.85 6.46
N PRO A 45 3.47 -5.67 7.68
CA PRO A 45 4.91 -5.60 7.85
C PRO A 45 5.62 -6.86 7.35
N GLY A 46 6.73 -6.69 6.65
CA GLY A 46 7.54 -7.80 6.13
C GLY A 46 7.10 -8.35 4.78
N GLU A 47 6.01 -7.83 4.18
CA GLU A 47 5.65 -8.18 2.80
C GLU A 47 6.69 -7.68 1.80
N LEU A 48 6.98 -8.52 0.80
CA LEU A 48 7.81 -8.14 -0.34
C LEU A 48 6.97 -7.39 -1.37
N VAL A 49 7.37 -6.15 -1.64
CA VAL A 49 6.72 -5.25 -2.58
C VAL A 49 7.76 -4.61 -3.50
N GLU A 50 7.32 -4.17 -4.66
CA GLU A 50 8.16 -3.46 -5.62
C GLU A 50 7.44 -2.25 -6.20
N TRP A 51 8.22 -1.29 -6.69
CA TRP A 51 7.71 -0.15 -7.43
C TRP A 51 7.89 -0.39 -8.92
N GLU A 52 6.81 -0.31 -9.68
CA GLU A 52 6.83 -0.27 -11.13
C GLU A 52 6.69 1.16 -11.62
N LEU A 53 7.56 1.56 -12.54
CA LEU A 53 7.47 2.85 -13.21
C LEU A 53 6.45 2.75 -14.34
N LEU A 54 5.33 3.46 -14.20
CA LEU A 54 4.37 3.59 -15.30
C LEU A 54 4.78 4.70 -16.26
N GLU A 55 4.98 5.89 -15.71
CA GLU A 55 5.42 7.07 -16.43
C GLU A 55 6.23 7.99 -15.52
N ARG A 56 6.82 9.07 -16.07
CA ARG A 56 7.72 9.95 -15.29
C ARG A 56 7.11 10.51 -14.00
N GLY A 57 5.78 10.66 -13.95
CA GLY A 57 5.07 11.22 -12.80
C GLY A 57 4.40 10.18 -11.89
N GLU A 58 4.39 8.90 -12.26
CA GLU A 58 3.55 7.90 -11.60
C GLU A 58 4.30 6.57 -11.39
N LEU A 59 4.22 6.09 -10.14
CA LEU A 59 4.72 4.78 -9.71
C LEU A 59 3.58 3.95 -9.18
N HIS A 60 3.56 2.66 -9.51
CA HIS A 60 2.62 1.69 -8.97
C HIS A 60 3.33 0.75 -8.00
N LEU A 61 2.69 0.45 -6.87
CA LEU A 61 3.20 -0.54 -5.91
C LEU A 61 2.63 -1.90 -6.28
N VAL A 62 3.50 -2.86 -6.59
CA VAL A 62 3.13 -4.25 -6.84
C VAL A 62 3.53 -5.10 -5.63
N ARG A 63 2.61 -5.97 -5.21
CA ARG A 63 2.81 -6.92 -4.10
C ARG A 63 3.09 -8.30 -4.68
N HIS A 64 4.19 -8.92 -4.26
CA HIS A 64 4.59 -10.25 -4.74
C HIS A 64 3.75 -11.38 -4.12
N GLN A 65 3.28 -11.18 -2.90
CA GLN A 65 2.51 -12.16 -2.16
C GLN A 65 1.28 -11.48 -1.55
N LEU A 66 0.10 -11.81 -2.08
CA LEU A 66 -1.16 -11.43 -1.46
C LEU A 66 -1.55 -12.51 -0.45
N PRO A 67 -1.85 -12.16 0.81
CA PRO A 67 -2.41 -13.14 1.74
C PRO A 67 -3.69 -13.71 1.13
N ALA A 68 -3.85 -15.04 1.23
CA ALA A 68 -5.03 -15.71 0.71
C ALA A 68 -6.29 -15.01 1.24
N PRO A 69 -7.29 -14.72 0.39
CA PRO A 69 -8.54 -14.13 0.84
C PRO A 69 -9.07 -14.93 2.01
N ARG A 70 -9.30 -14.27 3.15
CA ARG A 70 -9.86 -14.94 4.32
C ARG A 70 -11.26 -15.41 3.94
N ALA A 71 -11.39 -16.69 3.60
CA ALA A 71 -12.68 -17.29 3.32
C ALA A 71 -13.55 -17.10 4.56
N ARG A 72 -14.62 -16.31 4.42
CA ARG A 72 -15.62 -16.13 5.46
C ARG A 72 -16.24 -17.51 5.69
N ARG A 73 -15.95 -18.14 6.84
CA ARG A 73 -16.65 -19.38 7.23
C ARG A 73 -18.15 -19.11 7.13
N PRO A 74 -18.92 -19.92 6.38
CA PRO A 74 -20.36 -19.87 6.48
C PRO A 74 -20.70 -20.07 7.96
N ALA A 75 -21.55 -19.20 8.50
CA ALA A 75 -22.13 -19.45 9.81
C ALA A 75 -22.80 -20.83 9.73
N ALA A 76 -22.40 -21.74 10.62
CA ALA A 76 -22.99 -23.06 10.69
C ALA A 76 -24.51 -22.89 10.82
N LEU A 77 -25.25 -23.35 9.81
CA LEU A 77 -26.71 -23.42 9.86
C LEU A 77 -27.04 -24.37 11.01
N ARG A 78 -27.61 -23.81 12.08
CA ARG A 78 -28.16 -24.58 13.21
C ARG A 78 -29.55 -25.05 12.88
#